data_AF-A0A8J2KLC0-F1
#
_entry.id   AF-A0A8J2KLC0-F1
#
_cell.length_a   1.000
_cell.length_b   1.000
_cell.length_c   1.000
_cell.angle_alpha   90.00
_cell.angle_beta   90.00
_cell.angle_gamma   90.00
#
_symmetry.space_group_name_H-M   'P 1'
#
loop_
_entity.id
_entity.type
_entity.pdbx_description
1 polymer ?
#
loop_
_entity_poly.entity_id
_entity_poly.type
_entity_poly.pdbx_seq_one_letter_code
_entity_poly.pdbx_strand_id
1 'polypeptide(L)'
;MLSQESLKILRRSVTFGKWCRSTLLEWDRESSRVKVKSSPLSQSHFWLNVTLHIAYEGFLLYRLAEAIFFPPPGTKLADTINLCYNIGCYALPIALQWSYFSYRVELPAFINGYISFYEEFKETFIIPAHQEDADGCERLLNSYCQTAVVVTCQTFLIFLTDPKRNYFLTSLFTDEKGYVPIHIKLVLLCVQMQLWLSTWAIILLFGFILYVYSFAGITVLREMR
;
A
#
# COMPACT_ATOMS: atom_id res chain seq x y z
N MET A 1 -6.60 -16.87 -14.37
CA MET A 1 -7.68 -17.50 -13.57
C MET A 1 -7.81 -16.80 -12.23
N LEU A 2 -9.02 -16.57 -11.69
CA LEU A 2 -9.17 -16.27 -10.27
C LEU A 2 -9.35 -17.57 -9.50
N SER A 3 -8.24 -18.16 -9.07
CA SER A 3 -8.26 -19.37 -8.26
C SER A 3 -8.79 -19.08 -6.85
N GLN A 4 -9.06 -20.16 -6.10
CA GLN A 4 -9.28 -20.07 -4.65
C GLN A 4 -8.11 -19.35 -3.94
N GLU A 5 -6.88 -19.46 -4.47
CA GLU A 5 -5.73 -18.73 -3.94
C GLU A 5 -5.82 -17.23 -4.24
N SER A 6 -6.25 -16.81 -5.43
CA SER A 6 -6.46 -15.40 -5.74
C SER A 6 -7.53 -14.75 -4.85
N LEU A 7 -8.60 -15.47 -4.50
CA LEU A 7 -9.59 -15.00 -3.52
C LEU A 7 -9.00 -14.93 -2.10
N LYS A 8 -8.18 -15.89 -1.70
CA LYS A 8 -7.46 -15.83 -0.41
C LYS A 8 -6.52 -14.62 -0.37
N ILE A 9 -5.81 -14.33 -1.45
CA ILE A 9 -4.93 -13.17 -1.56
C ILE A 9 -5.74 -11.88 -1.48
N LEU A 10 -6.85 -11.76 -2.23
CA LEU A 10 -7.76 -10.62 -2.14
C LEU A 10 -8.25 -10.37 -0.71
N ARG A 11 -8.75 -11.42 -0.07
CA ARG A 11 -9.22 -11.37 1.31
C ARG A 11 -8.12 -10.90 2.25
N ARG A 12 -6.89 -11.41 2.09
CA ARG A 12 -5.73 -10.98 2.88
C ARG A 12 -5.39 -9.52 2.63
N SER A 13 -5.37 -9.05 1.39
CA SER A 13 -5.09 -7.65 1.04
C SER A 13 -6.13 -6.69 1.62
N VAL A 14 -7.43 -7.01 1.49
CA VAL A 14 -8.51 -6.20 2.08
C VAL A 14 -8.42 -6.20 3.61
N THR A 15 -8.13 -7.36 4.21
CA THR A 15 -7.97 -7.47 5.67
C THR A 15 -6.76 -6.67 6.16
N PHE A 16 -5.65 -6.73 5.44
CA PHE A 16 -4.43 -5.99 5.75
C PHE A 16 -4.66 -4.48 5.63
N GLY A 17 -5.29 -4.02 4.55
CA GLY A 17 -5.72 -2.62 4.39
C GLY A 17 -6.61 -2.14 5.54
N LYS A 18 -7.58 -2.96 5.97
CA LYS A 18 -8.44 -2.64 7.13
C LYS A 18 -7.64 -2.56 8.44
N TRP A 19 -6.67 -3.45 8.65
CA TRP A 19 -5.84 -3.47 9.85
C TRP A 19 -4.93 -2.23 9.91
N CYS A 20 -4.29 -1.89 8.79
CA CYS A 20 -3.47 -0.69 8.64
C CYS A 20 -4.28 0.62 8.49
N ARG A 21 -5.61 0.56 8.58
CA ARG A 21 -6.52 1.71 8.45
C ARG A 21 -6.39 2.46 7.13
N SER A 22 -5.90 1.78 6.09
CA SER A 22 -5.54 2.40 4.82
C SER A 22 -6.67 2.36 3.79
N THR A 23 -7.76 1.66 4.10
CA THR A 23 -8.99 1.61 3.32
C THR A 23 -10.20 1.43 4.24
N LEU A 24 -11.37 1.82 3.75
CA LEU A 24 -12.67 1.56 4.41
C LEU A 24 -13.28 0.22 3.98
N LEU A 25 -12.61 -0.53 3.11
CA LEU A 25 -13.07 -1.84 2.69
C LEU A 25 -12.91 -2.87 3.81
N GLU A 26 -13.88 -3.78 3.87
CA GLU A 26 -13.89 -4.91 4.79
C GLU A 26 -14.33 -6.17 4.06
N TRP A 27 -13.67 -7.29 4.37
CA TRP A 27 -14.12 -8.59 3.93
C TRP A 27 -15.24 -9.09 4.84
N ASP A 28 -16.41 -9.33 4.25
CA ASP A 28 -17.54 -9.95 4.93
C ASP A 28 -17.40 -11.48 4.94
N ARG A 29 -17.36 -12.06 6.14
CA ARG A 29 -17.11 -13.51 6.29
C ARG A 29 -18.32 -14.36 5.90
N GLU A 30 -19.52 -13.82 6.09
CA GLU A 30 -20.76 -14.53 5.82
C GLU A 30 -21.03 -14.61 4.32
N SER A 31 -20.99 -13.47 3.63
CA SER A 31 -21.21 -13.42 2.18
C SER A 31 -19.97 -13.73 1.34
N SER A 32 -18.77 -13.78 1.92
CA SER A 32 -17.50 -13.87 1.17
C SER A 32 -17.37 -12.76 0.11
N ARG A 33 -17.81 -11.55 0.47
CA ARG A 33 -17.80 -10.35 -0.38
C ARG A 33 -17.11 -9.19 0.31
N VAL A 34 -16.73 -8.18 -0.47
CA VAL A 34 -16.18 -6.92 0.03
C VAL A 34 -17.33 -5.96 0.33
N LYS A 35 -17.29 -5.30 1.48
CA LYS A 35 -18.24 -4.25 1.86
C LYS A 35 -17.51 -3.02 2.38
N VAL A 36 -18.24 -1.91 2.49
CA VAL A 36 -17.73 -0.67 3.08
C VAL A 36 -18.01 -0.68 4.57
N LYS A 37 -17.00 -0.39 5.37
CA LYS A 37 -17.16 -0.16 6.80
C LYS A 37 -17.52 1.30 7.04
N SER A 38 -18.79 1.56 7.32
CA SER A 38 -19.34 2.92 7.46
C SER A 38 -19.23 3.51 8.87
N SER A 39 -18.74 2.77 9.87
CA SER A 39 -18.76 3.26 11.25
C SER A 39 -17.93 4.55 11.44
N PRO A 40 -18.42 5.56 12.19
CA PRO A 40 -17.72 6.83 12.38
C PRO A 40 -16.28 6.65 12.85
N LEU A 41 -16.05 5.74 13.80
CA LEU A 41 -14.71 5.41 14.30
C LEU A 41 -13.76 4.90 13.20
N SER A 42 -14.27 4.11 12.25
CA SER A 42 -13.44 3.59 11.15
C SER A 42 -13.07 4.69 10.16
N GLN A 43 -13.99 5.63 9.90
CA GLN A 43 -13.72 6.82 9.10
C GLN A 43 -12.69 7.72 9.77
N SER A 44 -12.80 7.95 11.08
CA SER A 44 -11.80 8.73 11.82
C SER A 44 -10.41 8.11 11.77
N HIS A 45 -10.30 6.78 11.94
CA HIS A 45 -9.03 6.08 11.82
C HIS A 45 -8.44 6.15 10.41
N PHE A 46 -9.28 6.07 9.38
CA PHE A 46 -8.85 6.24 8.00
C PHE A 46 -8.29 7.65 7.77
N TRP A 47 -9.02 8.69 8.18
CA TRP A 47 -8.55 10.07 8.05
C TRP A 47 -7.29 10.35 8.86
N LEU A 48 -7.15 9.77 10.05
CA LEU A 48 -5.91 9.84 10.81
C LEU A 48 -4.74 9.26 10.01
N ASN A 49 -4.93 8.10 9.36
CA ASN A 49 -3.89 7.50 8.53
C ASN A 49 -3.57 8.33 7.28
N VAL A 50 -4.56 8.96 6.64
CA VAL A 50 -4.35 9.91 5.52
C VAL A 50 -3.53 11.12 6.00
N THR A 51 -3.92 11.73 7.12
CA THR A 51 -3.20 12.87 7.70
C THR A 51 -1.76 12.51 8.03
N LEU A 52 -1.49 11.30 8.53
CA LEU A 52 -0.13 10.83 8.77
C LEU A 52 0.71 10.78 7.48
N HIS A 53 0.17 10.27 6.37
CA HIS A 53 0.92 10.26 5.10
C HIS A 53 1.15 11.68 4.58
N ILE A 54 0.16 12.56 4.64
CA ILE A 54 0.30 13.97 4.24
C ILE A 54 1.36 14.68 5.09
N ALA A 55 1.35 14.46 6.41
CA ALA A 55 2.34 15.03 7.31
C ALA A 55 3.75 14.50 7.01
N TYR A 56 3.88 13.22 6.70
CA TYR A 56 5.15 12.61 6.31
C TYR A 56 5.66 13.15 4.97
N GLU A 57 4.79 13.31 3.99
CA GLU A 57 5.10 13.94 2.71
C GLU A 57 5.59 15.39 2.90
N GLY A 58 4.89 16.16 3.75
CA GLY A 58 5.30 17.51 4.15
C GLY A 58 6.68 17.52 4.81
N PHE A 59 6.98 16.53 5.66
CA PHE A 59 8.31 16.35 6.24
C PHE A 59 9.37 16.10 5.16
N LEU A 60 9.13 15.21 4.18
CA LEU A 60 10.08 14.95 3.10
C LEU A 60 10.33 16.20 2.24
N LEU A 61 9.27 16.96 1.93
CA LEU A 61 9.35 18.22 1.20
C LEU A 61 10.16 19.28 1.96
N TYR A 62 9.95 19.38 3.28
CA TYR A 62 10.75 20.25 4.14
C TYR A 62 12.24 19.87 4.09
N ARG A 63 12.57 18.57 4.18
CA ARG A 63 13.96 18.08 4.10
C ARG A 63 14.58 18.32 2.73
N LEU A 64 13.79 18.18 1.66
CA LEU A 64 14.25 18.51 0.31
C LEU A 64 14.54 20.01 0.19
N ALA A 65 13.66 20.87 0.71
CA ALA A 65 13.86 22.32 0.71
C ALA A 65 15.11 22.71 1.51
N GLU A 66 15.33 22.11 2.68
CA GLU A 66 16.55 22.31 3.48
C GLU A 66 17.80 21.90 2.68
N ALA A 67 17.78 20.74 2.01
CA ALA A 67 18.90 20.26 1.21
C ALA A 67 19.21 21.14 -0.02
N ILE A 68 18.21 21.85 -0.57
CA ILE A 68 18.37 22.71 -1.76
C ILE A 68 18.76 24.14 -1.37
N PHE A 69 18.03 24.74 -0.42
CA PHE A 69 18.16 26.16 -0.08
C PHE A 69 19.17 26.43 1.04
N PHE A 70 19.38 25.47 1.93
CA PHE A 70 20.28 25.58 3.08
C PHE A 70 21.16 24.33 3.22
N PRO A 71 21.89 23.91 2.16
CA PRO A 71 22.56 22.62 2.12
C PRO A 71 23.51 22.47 3.31
N PRO A 72 23.27 21.50 4.22
CA PRO A 72 24.21 21.18 5.28
C PRO A 72 25.59 20.82 4.69
N PRO A 73 26.70 21.09 5.41
CA PRO A 73 28.02 20.68 4.97
C PRO A 73 28.06 19.16 4.74
N GLY A 74 28.42 18.74 3.52
CA GLY A 74 28.50 17.32 3.15
C GLY A 74 27.23 16.72 2.52
N THR A 75 26.20 17.52 2.24
CA THR A 75 25.00 17.06 1.49
C THR A 75 25.40 16.55 0.10
N LYS A 76 25.17 15.27 -0.16
CA LYS A 76 25.50 14.65 -1.45
C LYS A 76 24.30 14.73 -2.38
N LEU A 77 24.53 14.91 -3.69
CA LEU A 77 23.48 14.83 -4.72
C LEU A 77 22.64 13.54 -4.60
N ALA A 78 23.28 12.43 -4.18
CA ALA A 78 22.60 11.17 -3.91
C ALA A 78 21.52 11.28 -2.83
N ASP A 79 21.70 12.11 -1.80
CA ASP A 79 20.73 12.30 -0.73
C ASP A 79 19.51 13.09 -1.24
N THR A 80 19.74 14.11 -2.07
CA THR A 80 18.67 14.86 -2.74
C THR A 80 17.85 13.98 -3.68
N ILE A 81 18.53 13.15 -4.49
CA ILE A 81 17.85 12.18 -5.38
C ILE A 81 17.02 11.19 -4.55
N ASN A 82 17.56 10.70 -3.45
CA ASN A 82 16.85 9.78 -2.56
C ASN A 82 15.61 10.46 -1.94
N LEU A 83 15.70 11.72 -1.54
CA LEU A 83 14.54 12.48 -1.06
C LEU A 83 13.46 12.64 -2.14
N CYS A 84 13.84 13.03 -3.37
CA CYS A 84 12.91 13.11 -4.50
C CYS A 84 12.24 11.77 -4.81
N TYR A 85 13.01 10.67 -4.75
CA TYR A 85 12.48 9.32 -4.93
C TYR A 85 11.46 8.97 -3.84
N ASN A 86 11.77 9.22 -2.57
CA ASN A 86 10.83 8.96 -1.47
C ASN A 86 9.54 9.79 -1.62
N ILE A 87 9.64 11.08 -1.92
CA ILE A 87 8.48 11.95 -2.20
C ILE A 87 7.59 11.30 -3.28
N GLY A 88 8.19 10.90 -4.42
CA GLY A 88 7.45 10.21 -5.48
C GLY A 88 6.78 8.91 -5.00
N CYS A 89 7.46 8.12 -4.17
CA CYS A 89 6.92 6.88 -3.62
C CYS A 89 5.77 7.08 -2.63
N TYR A 90 5.78 8.15 -1.82
CA TYR A 90 4.75 8.41 -0.80
C TYR A 90 3.58 9.26 -1.31
N ALA A 91 3.75 9.98 -2.42
CA ALA A 91 2.65 10.65 -3.12
C ALA A 91 1.60 9.68 -3.67
N LEU A 92 2.03 8.52 -4.22
CA LEU A 92 1.12 7.53 -4.80
C LEU A 92 0.12 6.94 -3.77
N PRO A 93 0.56 6.48 -2.57
CA PRO A 93 -0.34 6.07 -1.51
C PRO A 93 -1.40 7.10 -1.14
N ILE A 94 -1.04 8.38 -1.05
CA ILE A 94 -1.99 9.47 -0.73
C ILE A 94 -3.06 9.56 -1.83
N ALA A 95 -2.64 9.58 -3.10
CA ALA A 95 -3.56 9.61 -4.24
C ALA A 95 -4.50 8.39 -4.24
N LEU A 96 -3.96 7.19 -3.97
CA LEU A 96 -4.73 5.95 -3.93
C LEU A 96 -5.71 5.92 -2.74
N GLN A 97 -5.32 6.42 -1.57
CA GLN A 97 -6.24 6.55 -0.43
C GLN A 97 -7.39 7.49 -0.75
N TRP A 98 -7.10 8.61 -1.40
CA TRP A 98 -8.14 9.51 -1.89
C TRP A 98 -9.07 8.81 -2.87
N SER A 99 -8.53 8.09 -3.87
CA SER A 99 -9.34 7.29 -4.80
C SER A 99 -10.20 6.24 -4.09
N TYR A 100 -9.64 5.50 -3.13
CA TYR A 100 -10.40 4.50 -2.36
C TYR A 100 -11.53 5.12 -1.55
N PHE A 101 -11.35 6.35 -1.06
CA PHE A 101 -12.41 7.07 -0.37
C PHE A 101 -13.47 7.61 -1.35
N SER A 102 -13.05 8.21 -2.47
CA SER A 102 -13.95 8.73 -3.51
C SER A 102 -14.81 7.63 -4.10
N TYR A 103 -14.21 6.49 -4.45
CA TYR A 103 -14.89 5.34 -5.05
C TYR A 103 -15.30 4.28 -4.03
N ARG A 104 -15.50 4.67 -2.76
CA ARG A 104 -15.73 3.71 -1.68
C ARG A 104 -16.98 2.84 -1.89
N VAL A 105 -17.97 3.31 -2.67
CA VAL A 105 -19.21 2.55 -2.94
C VAL A 105 -19.05 1.66 -4.18
N GLU A 106 -18.42 2.20 -5.22
CA GLU A 106 -18.23 1.57 -6.52
C GLU A 106 -17.17 0.47 -6.46
N LEU A 107 -16.12 0.67 -5.66
CA LEU A 107 -15.01 -0.26 -5.56
C LEU A 107 -15.40 -1.65 -5.00
N PRO A 108 -16.17 -1.77 -3.90
CA PRO A 108 -16.73 -3.05 -3.49
C PRO A 108 -17.65 -3.66 -4.54
N ALA A 109 -18.49 -2.85 -5.21
CA ALA A 109 -19.39 -3.36 -6.25
C ALA A 109 -18.60 -3.93 -7.44
N PHE A 110 -17.54 -3.26 -7.88
CA PHE A 110 -16.62 -3.73 -8.90
C PHE A 110 -15.94 -5.04 -8.50
N ILE A 111 -15.35 -5.09 -7.30
CA ILE A 111 -14.67 -6.29 -6.81
C ILE A 111 -15.66 -7.46 -6.67
N ASN A 112 -16.85 -7.22 -6.12
CA ASN A 112 -17.87 -8.26 -5.95
C ASN A 112 -18.45 -8.74 -7.27
N GLY A 113 -18.69 -7.84 -8.22
CA GLY A 113 -19.11 -8.18 -9.57
C GLY A 113 -18.08 -9.07 -10.26
N TYR A 114 -16.80 -8.79 -10.04
CA TYR A 114 -15.73 -9.65 -10.52
C TYR A 114 -15.70 -11.01 -9.80
N ILE A 115 -15.86 -11.06 -8.48
CA ILE A 115 -15.96 -12.35 -7.76
C ILE A 115 -17.11 -13.18 -8.33
N SER A 116 -18.30 -12.59 -8.49
CA SER A 116 -19.46 -13.25 -9.11
C SER A 116 -19.18 -13.69 -10.54
N PHE A 117 -18.53 -12.86 -11.36
CA PHE A 117 -18.12 -13.25 -12.71
C PHE A 117 -17.25 -14.52 -12.69
N TYR A 118 -16.26 -14.65 -11.80
CA TYR A 118 -15.44 -15.87 -11.75
C TYR A 118 -16.15 -17.08 -11.13
N GLU A 119 -17.08 -16.87 -10.20
CA GLU A 119 -17.87 -17.96 -9.63
C GLU A 119 -18.87 -18.52 -10.65
N GLU A 120 -19.58 -17.64 -11.38
CA GLU A 120 -20.67 -18.01 -12.30
C GLU A 120 -20.16 -18.39 -13.71
N PHE A 121 -19.23 -17.61 -14.26
CA PHE A 121 -18.75 -17.82 -15.64
C PHE A 121 -17.87 -19.09 -15.77
N LYS A 122 -17.23 -19.53 -14.68
CA LYS A 122 -16.45 -20.78 -14.61
C LYS A 122 -17.30 -22.03 -14.85
N GLU A 123 -18.56 -22.04 -14.40
CA GLU A 123 -19.44 -23.20 -14.63
C GLU A 123 -19.92 -23.27 -16.08
N THR A 124 -19.95 -22.13 -16.78
CA THR A 124 -20.62 -22.02 -18.08
C THR A 124 -19.63 -22.08 -19.26
N PHE A 125 -18.42 -21.55 -19.11
CA PHE A 125 -17.40 -21.49 -20.16
C PHE A 125 -16.06 -22.00 -19.62
N ILE A 126 -15.81 -23.30 -19.78
CA ILE A 126 -14.47 -23.88 -19.52
C ILE A 126 -13.53 -23.33 -20.60
N ILE A 127 -12.94 -22.16 -20.37
CA ILE A 127 -11.76 -21.73 -21.12
C ILE A 127 -10.62 -22.60 -20.57
N PRO A 128 -10.08 -23.55 -21.35
CA PRO A 128 -8.96 -24.37 -20.89
C PRO A 128 -7.82 -23.42 -20.52
N ALA A 129 -7.32 -23.52 -19.28
CA ALA A 129 -6.13 -22.80 -18.88
C ALA A 129 -5.02 -23.18 -19.86
N HIS A 130 -4.45 -22.20 -20.57
CA HIS A 130 -3.19 -22.42 -21.28
C HIS A 130 -2.17 -22.91 -20.23
N GLN A 131 -1.44 -23.99 -20.53
CA GLN A 131 -0.49 -24.61 -19.59
C GLN A 131 0.59 -23.64 -19.07
N GLU A 132 0.84 -22.53 -19.78
CA GLU A 132 1.76 -21.47 -19.36
C GLU A 132 1.15 -20.44 -18.38
N ASP A 133 -0.17 -20.41 -18.24
CA ASP A 133 -0.95 -19.52 -17.35
C ASP A 133 -1.42 -20.24 -16.07
N ALA A 134 -0.88 -21.42 -15.76
CA ALA A 134 -1.33 -22.28 -14.65
C ALA A 134 -1.29 -21.57 -13.27
N ASP A 135 -0.35 -20.65 -13.07
CA ASP A 135 -0.22 -19.85 -11.83
C ASP A 135 -1.00 -18.51 -11.88
N GLY A 136 -1.56 -18.12 -13.03
CA GLY A 136 -2.30 -16.87 -13.24
C GLY A 136 -1.62 -15.63 -12.62
N CYS A 137 -2.35 -14.89 -11.78
CA CYS A 137 -1.84 -13.73 -11.03
C CYS A 137 -1.01 -14.07 -9.80
N GLU A 138 -1.11 -15.31 -9.31
CA GLU A 138 -0.71 -15.63 -7.94
C GLU A 138 0.77 -15.39 -7.73
N ARG A 139 1.59 -15.74 -8.73
CA ARG A 139 3.03 -15.53 -8.70
C ARG A 139 3.39 -14.05 -8.58
N LEU A 140 2.72 -13.17 -9.33
CA LEU A 140 2.96 -11.73 -9.27
C LEU A 140 2.49 -11.12 -7.95
N LEU A 141 1.28 -11.47 -7.49
CA LEU A 141 0.75 -11.00 -6.21
C LEU A 141 1.60 -11.47 -5.03
N ASN A 142 2.06 -12.72 -5.06
CA ASN A 142 3.00 -13.25 -4.07
C ASN A 142 4.35 -12.52 -4.13
N SER A 143 4.83 -12.18 -5.32
CA SER A 143 6.06 -11.39 -5.48
C SER A 143 5.93 -9.99 -4.87
N TYR A 144 4.78 -9.32 -5.04
CA TYR A 144 4.51 -8.04 -4.38
C TYR A 144 4.49 -8.18 -2.85
N CYS A 145 3.81 -9.20 -2.32
CA CYS A 145 3.79 -9.47 -0.88
C CYS A 145 5.19 -9.75 -0.32
N GLN A 146 5.99 -10.57 -1.00
CA GLN A 146 7.37 -10.87 -0.58
C GLN A 146 8.25 -9.62 -0.62
N THR A 147 8.14 -8.82 -1.68
CA THR A 147 8.86 -7.54 -1.80
C THR A 147 8.49 -6.61 -0.66
N ALA A 148 7.20 -6.50 -0.33
CA ALA A 148 6.73 -5.69 0.78
C ALA A 148 7.36 -6.09 2.11
N VAL A 149 7.40 -7.40 2.41
CA VAL A 149 8.02 -7.94 3.63
C VAL A 149 9.52 -7.63 3.65
N VAL A 150 10.24 -7.93 2.57
CA VAL A 150 11.70 -7.72 2.49
C VAL A 150 12.05 -6.26 2.69
N VAL A 151 11.38 -5.35 1.97
CA VAL A 151 11.62 -3.90 2.07
C VAL A 151 11.28 -3.40 3.48
N THR A 152 10.19 -3.88 4.09
CA THR A 152 9.81 -3.48 5.46
C THR A 152 10.87 -3.93 6.47
N CYS A 153 11.35 -5.17 6.38
CA CYS A 153 12.41 -5.69 7.24
C CYS A 153 13.73 -4.94 7.04
N GLN A 154 14.13 -4.68 5.80
CA GLN A 154 15.33 -3.90 5.49
C GLN A 154 15.24 -2.49 6.07
N THR A 155 14.10 -1.83 5.89
CA THR A 155 13.93 -0.45 6.37
C THR A 155 13.91 -0.39 7.90
N PHE A 156 13.33 -1.39 8.57
CA PHE A 156 13.42 -1.53 10.03
C PHE A 156 14.87 -1.67 10.52
N LEU A 157 15.64 -2.56 9.90
CA LEU A 157 17.04 -2.76 10.27
C LEU A 157 17.85 -1.47 10.06
N ILE A 158 17.66 -0.80 8.93
CA ILE A 158 18.32 0.46 8.62
C ILE A 158 17.96 1.53 9.66
N PHE A 159 16.70 1.64 10.06
CA PHE A 159 16.27 2.59 11.08
C PHE A 159 16.93 2.31 12.45
N LEU A 160 17.09 1.04 12.82
CA LEU A 160 17.77 0.68 14.07
C LEU A 160 19.26 1.01 14.02
N THR A 161 19.92 0.79 12.88
CA THR A 161 21.37 1.00 12.72
C THR A 161 21.76 2.45 12.45
N ASP A 162 20.92 3.19 11.72
CA ASP A 162 21.20 4.54 11.23
C ASP A 162 19.92 5.41 11.24
N PRO A 163 19.45 5.80 12.44
CA PRO A 163 18.23 6.58 12.59
C PRO A 163 18.38 8.04 12.10
N LYS A 164 19.58 8.46 11.71
CA LYS A 164 19.87 9.85 11.32
C LYS A 164 19.57 10.15 9.85
N ARG A 165 19.18 9.15 9.06
CA ARG A 165 18.88 9.35 7.63
C ARG A 165 17.81 10.42 7.43
N ASN A 166 18.03 11.25 6.42
CA ASN A 166 17.25 12.48 6.18
C ASN A 166 15.75 12.26 5.91
N TYR A 167 15.35 11.01 5.63
CA TYR A 167 13.97 10.62 5.37
C TYR A 167 13.34 9.82 6.52
N PHE A 168 14.02 9.63 7.65
CA PHE A 168 13.41 9.06 8.86
C PHE A 168 12.96 10.17 9.80
N LEU A 169 11.77 10.03 10.40
CA LEU A 169 11.23 11.03 11.34
C LEU A 169 12.16 11.29 12.54
N THR A 170 12.99 10.32 12.92
CA THR A 170 13.99 10.49 13.98
C THR A 170 15.03 11.56 13.68
N SER A 171 15.29 11.87 12.40
CA SER A 171 16.25 12.92 12.03
C SER A 171 15.81 14.32 12.45
N LEU A 172 14.52 14.53 12.76
CA LEU A 172 14.01 15.81 13.26
C LEU A 172 14.42 16.09 14.71
N PHE A 173 14.76 15.04 15.48
CA PHE A 173 14.99 15.13 16.92
C PHE A 173 16.42 14.80 17.32
N THR A 174 17.26 14.39 16.36
CA THR A 174 18.67 14.15 16.60
C THR A 174 19.39 15.48 16.82
N ASP A 175 19.92 15.69 18.03
CA ASP A 175 20.81 16.82 18.31
C ASP A 175 22.14 16.69 17.54
N GLU A 176 23.03 17.69 17.66
CA GLU A 176 24.38 17.66 17.05
C GLU A 176 25.22 16.45 17.47
N LYS A 177 24.91 15.82 18.62
CA LYS A 177 25.53 14.59 19.12
C LYS A 177 24.78 13.33 18.69
N GLY A 178 23.62 13.45 18.05
CA GLY A 178 22.75 12.36 17.62
C GLY A 178 21.87 11.75 18.70
N TYR A 179 21.68 12.42 19.83
CA TYR A 179 20.87 11.89 20.93
C TYR A 179 19.38 12.15 20.69
N VAL A 180 18.57 11.09 20.81
CA VAL A 180 17.11 11.16 20.86
C VAL A 180 16.66 10.34 22.09
N PRO A 181 15.85 10.89 23.00
CA PRO A 181 15.30 10.13 24.12
C PRO A 181 14.60 8.86 23.64
N ILE A 182 14.83 7.74 24.35
CA ILE A 182 14.36 6.40 23.91
C ILE A 182 12.83 6.34 23.70
N HIS A 183 12.05 7.01 24.54
CA HIS A 183 10.59 7.04 24.43
C HIS A 183 10.13 7.78 23.16
N ILE A 184 10.80 8.89 22.80
CA ILE A 184 10.55 9.60 21.54
C ILE A 184 10.93 8.71 20.35
N LYS A 185 12.09 8.07 20.40
CA LYS A 185 12.56 7.16 19.34
C LYS A 185 11.57 6.02 19.10
N LEU A 186 11.02 5.42 20.16
CA LEU A 186 10.02 4.36 20.05
C LEU A 186 8.70 4.85 19.45
N VAL A 187 8.21 6.03 19.85
CA VAL A 187 7.00 6.62 19.27
C VAL A 187 7.19 6.90 17.77
N LEU A 188 8.31 7.52 17.39
CA LEU A 188 8.61 7.81 15.98
C LEU A 188 8.78 6.54 15.16
N LEU A 189 9.40 5.49 15.72
CA LEU A 189 9.47 4.18 15.08
C LEU A 189 8.07 3.60 14.84
N CYS A 190 7.17 3.68 15.82
CA CYS A 190 5.80 3.19 15.65
C CYS A 190 5.04 3.97 14.57
N VAL A 191 5.18 5.30 14.51
CA VAL A 191 4.58 6.14 13.46
C VAL A 191 5.15 5.77 12.09
N GLN A 192 6.47 5.66 12.00
CA GLN A 192 7.17 5.30 10.76
C GLN A 192 6.78 3.90 10.27
N MET A 193 6.65 2.94 11.19
CA MET A 193 6.16 1.60 10.89
C MET A 193 4.73 1.59 10.41
N GLN A 194 3.86 2.37 11.05
CA GLN A 194 2.48 2.51 10.62
C GLN A 194 2.42 3.04 9.18
N LEU A 195 3.21 4.07 8.83
CA LEU A 195 3.30 4.63 7.48
C LEU A 195 3.75 3.60 6.44
N TRP A 196 4.78 2.80 6.75
CA TRP A 196 5.28 1.75 5.85
C TRP A 196 4.26 0.66 5.62
N LEU A 197 3.68 0.13 6.71
CA LEU A 197 2.68 -0.93 6.62
C LEU A 197 1.44 -0.46 5.87
N SER A 198 0.97 0.76 6.12
CA SER A 198 -0.16 1.33 5.38
C SER A 198 0.15 1.55 3.90
N THR A 199 1.34 2.07 3.58
CA THR A 199 1.80 2.24 2.19
C THR A 199 1.75 0.93 1.43
N TRP A 200 2.31 -0.14 1.99
CA TRP A 200 2.26 -1.46 1.38
C TRP A 200 0.84 -2.02 1.29
N ALA A 201 0.00 -1.81 2.30
CA ALA A 201 -1.38 -2.24 2.25
C ALA A 201 -2.16 -1.58 1.10
N ILE A 202 -1.90 -0.28 0.85
CA ILE A 202 -2.51 0.48 -0.25
C ILE A 202 -2.03 -0.05 -1.60
N ILE A 203 -0.72 -0.24 -1.76
CA ILE A 203 -0.10 -0.73 -3.00
C ILE A 203 -0.55 -2.15 -3.33
N LEU A 204 -0.63 -3.04 -2.33
CA LEU A 204 -1.08 -4.42 -2.52
C LEU A 204 -2.54 -4.47 -2.98
N LEU A 205 -3.41 -3.65 -2.37
CA LEU A 205 -4.79 -3.54 -2.80
C LEU A 205 -4.89 -2.96 -4.22
N PHE A 206 -4.06 -1.98 -4.56
CA PHE A 206 -4.06 -1.35 -5.88
C PHE A 206 -3.60 -2.32 -6.96
N GLY A 207 -2.48 -3.01 -6.73
CA GLY A 207 -1.96 -4.04 -7.62
C GLY A 207 -2.99 -5.15 -7.85
N PHE A 208 -3.76 -5.51 -6.83
CA PHE A 208 -4.86 -6.44 -6.99
C PHE A 208 -5.98 -5.88 -7.89
N ILE A 209 -6.45 -4.65 -7.63
CA ILE A 209 -7.53 -4.01 -8.41
C ILE A 209 -7.13 -3.85 -9.88
N LEU A 210 -5.92 -3.34 -10.14
CA LEU A 210 -5.40 -3.21 -11.50
C LEU A 210 -5.37 -4.56 -12.20
N TYR A 211 -4.90 -5.60 -11.52
CA TYR A 211 -4.82 -6.93 -12.10
C TYR A 211 -6.20 -7.48 -12.45
N VAL A 212 -7.15 -7.37 -11.51
CA VAL A 212 -8.55 -7.74 -11.72
C VAL A 212 -9.11 -7.04 -12.96
N TYR A 213 -8.86 -5.75 -13.09
CA TYR A 213 -9.30 -4.96 -14.23
C TYR A 213 -8.66 -5.42 -15.55
N SER A 214 -7.33 -5.58 -15.58
CA SER A 214 -6.59 -6.02 -16.77
C SER A 214 -7.00 -7.41 -17.23
N PHE A 215 -7.17 -8.35 -16.29
CA PHE A 215 -7.51 -9.73 -16.62
C PHE A 215 -8.98 -9.87 -17.07
N ALA A 216 -9.92 -9.12 -16.47
CA ALA A 216 -11.30 -9.01 -16.97
C ALA A 216 -11.31 -8.48 -18.40
N GLY A 217 -10.60 -7.37 -18.66
CA GLY A 217 -10.53 -6.74 -19.98
C GLY A 217 -9.97 -7.69 -21.04
N ILE A 218 -8.89 -8.40 -20.74
CA ILE A 218 -8.30 -9.38 -21.67
C ILE A 218 -9.28 -10.52 -21.97
N THR A 219 -9.98 -11.03 -20.95
CA THR A 219 -10.96 -12.12 -21.14
C THR A 219 -12.11 -11.66 -22.04
N VAL A 220 -12.70 -10.50 -21.77
CA VAL A 220 -13.77 -9.93 -22.61
C VAL A 220 -13.29 -9.71 -24.05
N LEU A 221 -12.08 -9.17 -24.23
CA LEU A 221 -11.50 -8.94 -25.57
C LEU A 221 -11.24 -10.25 -26.33
N ARG A 222 -10.95 -11.36 -25.64
CA ARG A 222 -10.77 -12.68 -26.28
C ARG A 222 -12.11 -13.25 -26.74
N GLU A 223 -13.16 -13.12 -25.95
CA GLU A 223 -14.51 -13.59 -26.30
C GLU A 223 -15.18 -12.75 -27.39
N MET A 224 -14.72 -11.51 -27.60
CA MET A 224 -15.18 -10.65 -28.70
C MET A 224 -14.52 -10.98 -30.06
N ARG A 225 -13.55 -11.90 -30.11
CA ARG A 225 -12.88 -12.34 -31.35
C ARG A 225 -13.42 -13.67 -31.82
#